data_AF-A0A0G0VGJ6-F1
#
_entry.id   AF-A0A0G0VGJ6-F1
#
_cell.length_a   1.000
_cell.length_b   1.000
_cell.length_c   1.000
_cell.angle_alpha   90.00
_cell.angle_beta   90.00
_cell.angle_gamma   90.00
#
_symmetry.space_group_name_H-M   'P 1'
#
loop_
_entity.id
_entity.type
_entity.pdbx_description
1 polymer ?
#
loop_
_entity_poly.entity_id
_entity_poly.type
_entity_poly.pdbx_seq_one_letter_code
_entity_poly.pdbx_strand_id
1 'polypeptide(L)'
;MKTITIKGLKFVRFEDVLKKQMKIKGFKEGYEKEVARLDMIHQIKQARLANKMTQEKLAKKADMPQSVIARLESGRQGLSFNTISKIATALDKKIELV
;
A
#
# COMPACT_ATOMS: atom_id res chain seq x y z
N MET A 1 15.03 -25.24 -3.19
CA MET A 1 15.35 -23.80 -3.37
C MET A 1 16.63 -23.74 -4.18
N LYS A 2 16.72 -22.89 -5.20
CA LYS A 2 17.97 -22.70 -5.92
C LYS A 2 18.81 -21.72 -5.10
N THR A 3 19.99 -22.17 -4.68
CA THR A 3 20.90 -21.39 -3.83
C THR A 3 22.13 -21.06 -4.65
N ILE A 4 22.51 -19.78 -4.71
CA ILE A 4 23.76 -19.34 -5.34
C ILE A 4 24.78 -19.17 -4.21
N THR A 5 25.98 -19.72 -4.37
CA THR A 5 27.05 -19.56 -3.38
C THR A 5 28.11 -18.63 -3.95
N ILE A 6 28.39 -17.52 -3.27
CA ILE A 6 29.44 -16.56 -3.64
C ILE A 6 30.30 -16.31 -2.41
N LYS A 7 31.62 -16.54 -2.51
CA LYS A 7 32.58 -16.35 -1.41
C LYS A 7 32.15 -17.01 -0.08
N GLY A 8 31.54 -18.20 -0.16
CA GLY A 8 31.07 -18.97 1.01
C GLY A 8 29.70 -18.57 1.56
N LEU A 9 29.08 -17.49 1.06
CA LEU A 9 27.72 -17.08 1.45
C LEU A 9 26.68 -17.74 0.57
N LYS A 10 25.62 -18.29 1.18
CA LYS A 10 24.47 -18.91 0.50
C LYS A 10 23.36 -17.89 0.29
N PHE A 11 23.11 -17.55 -0.97
CA PHE A 11 22.04 -16.66 -1.39
C PHE A 11 20.84 -17.46 -1.88
N VAL A 12 19.65 -17.08 -1.42
CA VAL A 12 18.37 -17.64 -1.86
C VAL A 12 17.54 -16.54 -2.50
N ARG A 13 16.81 -16.87 -3.57
CA ARG A 13 15.94 -15.91 -4.23
C ARG A 13 14.74 -15.59 -3.34
N PHE A 14 14.38 -14.33 -3.26
CA PHE A 14 13.21 -13.88 -2.50
C PHE A 14 11.94 -14.63 -2.92
N GLU A 15 11.71 -14.82 -4.22
CA GLU A 15 10.57 -15.57 -4.76
C GLU A 15 10.45 -16.99 -4.18
N ASP A 16 11.58 -17.69 -4.04
CA ASP A 16 11.60 -19.05 -3.51
C ASP A 16 11.27 -19.06 -2.00
N VAL A 17 11.73 -18.04 -1.28
CA VAL A 17 11.42 -17.84 0.14
C VAL A 17 9.94 -17.49 0.31
N LEU A 18 9.44 -16.52 -0.44
CA LEU A 18 8.04 -16.10 -0.40
C LEU A 18 7.12 -17.28 -0.73
N LYS A 19 7.39 -18.02 -1.82
CA LYS A 19 6.59 -19.19 -2.21
C LYS A 19 6.52 -20.25 -1.10
N LYS A 20 7.58 -20.41 -0.31
CA LYS A 20 7.57 -21.30 0.86
C LYS A 20 6.72 -20.73 1.98
N GLN A 21 6.87 -19.45 2.32
CA GLN A 21 6.09 -18.79 3.37
C GLN A 21 4.59 -18.75 3.05
N MET A 22 4.23 -18.55 1.78
CA MET A 22 2.85 -18.55 1.28
C MET A 22 2.11 -19.89 1.46
N LYS A 23 2.81 -20.99 1.81
CA LYS A 23 2.18 -22.26 2.19
C LYS A 23 1.61 -22.24 3.61
N ILE A 24 2.07 -21.33 4.46
CA ILE A 24 1.58 -21.18 5.83
C ILE A 24 0.31 -20.33 5.76
N LYS A 25 -0.84 -20.91 6.13
CA LYS A 25 -2.16 -20.27 6.02
C LYS A 25 -2.20 -18.87 6.64
N GLY A 26 -1.75 -18.72 7.90
CA GLY A 26 -1.76 -17.41 8.57
C GLY A 26 -0.84 -16.37 7.92
N PHE A 27 0.31 -16.79 7.38
CA PHE A 27 1.18 -15.89 6.62
C PHE A 27 0.50 -15.44 5.33
N LYS A 28 -0.06 -16.39 4.57
CA LYS A 28 -0.76 -16.11 3.32
C LYS A 28 -1.90 -15.11 3.51
N GLU A 29 -2.76 -15.34 4.51
CA GLU A 29 -3.89 -14.44 4.81
C GLU A 29 -3.42 -13.03 5.20
N GLY A 30 -2.37 -12.92 6.03
CA GLY A 30 -1.79 -11.62 6.40
C GLY A 30 -1.16 -10.90 5.21
N TYR A 31 -0.43 -11.65 4.38
CA TYR A 31 0.22 -11.15 3.16
C TYR A 31 -0.82 -10.61 2.17
N GLU A 32 -1.86 -11.39 1.87
CA GLU A 32 -2.92 -10.98 0.93
C GLU A 32 -3.68 -9.73 1.43
N LYS A 33 -4.00 -9.67 2.73
CA LYS A 33 -4.61 -8.46 3.34
C LYS A 33 -3.71 -7.23 3.20
N GLU A 34 -2.41 -7.40 3.45
CA GLU A 34 -1.46 -6.29 3.39
C GLU A 34 -1.19 -5.84 1.95
N VAL A 35 -1.11 -6.77 1.00
CA VAL A 35 -1.02 -6.45 -0.44
C VAL A 35 -2.23 -5.64 -0.88
N ALA A 36 -3.46 -6.10 -0.57
CA ALA A 36 -4.68 -5.36 -0.92
C ALA A 36 -4.71 -3.94 -0.33
N ARG A 37 -4.25 -3.78 0.92
CA ARG A 37 -4.14 -2.48 1.57
C ARG A 37 -3.12 -1.57 0.87
N LEU A 38 -1.94 -2.08 0.54
CA LEU A 38 -0.89 -1.34 -0.13
C LEU A 38 -1.30 -0.94 -1.57
N ASP A 39 -1.99 -1.83 -2.27
CA ASP A 39 -2.52 -1.54 -3.60
C ASP A 39 -3.56 -0.41 -3.57
N MET A 40 -4.45 -0.39 -2.58
CA MET A 40 -5.39 0.72 -2.39
C MET A 40 -4.67 2.04 -2.11
N ILE A 41 -3.65 2.04 -1.24
CA ILE A 41 -2.81 3.22 -0.99
C ILE A 41 -2.14 3.70 -2.27
N HIS A 42 -1.62 2.78 -3.08
CA HIS A 42 -0.99 3.10 -4.35
C HIS A 42 -1.99 3.76 -5.30
N GLN A 43 -3.20 3.22 -5.44
CA GLN A 43 -4.24 3.80 -6.28
C GLN A 43 -4.63 5.23 -5.84
N ILE A 44 -4.78 5.47 -4.53
CA ILE A 44 -5.03 6.81 -3.97
C ILE A 44 -3.91 7.78 -4.36
N LYS A 45 -2.65 7.37 -4.18
CA LYS A 45 -1.48 8.18 -4.53
C LYS A 45 -1.46 8.51 -6.01
N GLN A 46 -1.75 7.54 -6.88
CA GLN A 46 -1.79 7.76 -8.33
C GLN A 46 -2.93 8.70 -8.72
N ALA A 47 -4.12 8.56 -8.12
CA ALA A 47 -5.23 9.46 -8.35
C ALA A 47 -4.90 10.90 -7.93
N ARG A 48 -4.17 11.10 -6.82
CA ARG A 48 -3.67 12.43 -6.41
C ARG A 48 -2.71 13.01 -7.44
N LEU A 49 -1.74 12.22 -7.90
CA LEU A 49 -0.74 12.64 -8.88
C LEU A 49 -1.37 12.98 -10.23
N ALA A 50 -2.33 12.19 -10.69
CA ALA A 50 -3.10 12.45 -11.92
C ALA A 50 -3.87 13.79 -11.86
N ASN A 51 -4.36 14.16 -10.67
CA ASN A 51 -4.99 15.46 -10.42
C ASN A 51 -3.99 16.61 -10.18
N LYS A 52 -2.68 16.38 -10.34
CA LYS A 52 -1.61 17.36 -10.10
C LYS A 52 -1.66 18.02 -8.71
N MET A 53 -2.14 17.27 -7.71
CA MET A 53 -2.25 17.75 -6.33
C MET A 53 -1.01 17.39 -5.51
N THR A 54 -0.54 18.32 -4.68
CA THR A 54 0.44 18.01 -3.62
C THR A 54 -0.27 17.30 -2.46
N GLN A 55 0.50 16.67 -1.57
CA GLN A 55 -0.06 16.08 -0.33
C GLN A 55 -0.79 17.13 0.51
N GLU A 56 -0.24 18.35 0.59
CA GLU A 56 -0.86 19.47 1.31
C GLU A 56 -2.18 19.92 0.67
N LYS A 57 -2.23 19.99 -0.68
CA LYS A 57 -3.47 20.35 -1.40
C LYS A 57 -4.57 19.32 -1.18
N LEU A 58 -4.24 18.02 -1.28
CA LEU A 58 -5.20 16.95 -1.01
C LEU A 58 -5.67 17.00 0.45
N ALA A 59 -4.75 17.19 1.39
CA ALA A 59 -5.06 17.29 2.82
C ALA A 59 -6.03 18.44 3.12
N LYS A 60 -5.80 19.61 2.54
CA LYS A 60 -6.71 20.77 2.63
C LYS A 60 -8.10 20.44 2.08
N LYS A 61 -8.19 19.82 0.90
CA LYS A 61 -9.49 19.47 0.29
C LYS A 61 -10.22 18.34 1.04
N ALA A 62 -9.48 17.43 1.68
CA ALA A 62 -10.03 16.35 2.48
C ALA A 62 -10.35 16.74 3.94
N ASP A 63 -10.08 17.99 4.34
CA ASP A 63 -10.17 18.45 5.73
C ASP A 63 -9.37 17.55 6.70
N MET A 64 -8.08 17.41 6.41
CA MET A 64 -7.14 16.59 7.18
C MET A 64 -5.76 17.25 7.30
N PRO A 65 -4.97 16.93 8.33
CA PRO A 65 -3.56 17.32 8.38
C PRO A 65 -2.75 16.67 7.25
N GLN A 66 -1.80 17.40 6.65
CA GLN A 66 -0.88 16.86 5.64
C GLN A 66 -0.14 15.60 6.13
N SER A 67 0.22 15.55 7.41
CA SER A 67 0.88 14.39 8.02
C SER A 67 0.05 13.11 7.94
N VAL A 68 -1.29 13.21 7.89
CA VAL A 68 -2.16 12.04 7.70
C VAL A 68 -2.04 11.51 6.28
N ILE A 69 -2.08 12.37 5.26
CA ILE A 69 -1.88 11.97 3.86
C ILE A 69 -0.49 11.36 3.67
N ALA A 70 0.56 11.95 4.26
CA ALA A 70 1.92 11.42 4.18
C ALA A 70 2.06 10.04 4.85
N ARG A 71 1.44 9.82 6.01
CA ARG A 71 1.43 8.50 6.68
C ARG A 71 0.63 7.46 5.91
N LEU A 72 -0.47 7.86 5.30
CA LEU A 72 -1.27 7.00 4.44
C LEU A 72 -0.46 6.55 3.23
N GLU A 73 0.15 7.50 2.49
CA GLU A 73 0.94 7.19 1.28
C GLU A 73 2.22 6.42 1.54
N SER A 74 2.76 6.47 2.76
CA SER A 74 3.92 5.68 3.18
C SER A 74 3.56 4.28 3.69
N GLY A 75 2.27 3.94 3.79
CA GLY A 75 1.84 2.65 4.32
C GLY A 75 2.09 2.47 5.82
N ARG A 76 2.34 3.56 6.57
CA ARG A 76 2.59 3.49 8.02
C ARG A 76 1.32 3.58 8.86
N GLN A 77 0.21 3.97 8.26
CA GLN A 77 -1.08 4.08 8.93
C GLN A 77 -2.11 3.14 8.31
N GLY A 78 -3.04 2.64 9.13
CA GLY A 78 -4.19 1.87 8.67
C GLY A 78 -5.15 2.73 7.85
N LEU A 79 -5.90 2.07 6.96
CA LEU A 79 -6.95 2.72 6.17
C LEU A 79 -8.30 2.51 6.86
N SER A 80 -8.89 3.58 7.39
CA SER A 80 -10.29 3.54 7.80
C SER A 80 -11.19 3.89 6.61
N PHE A 81 -12.40 3.32 6.56
CA PHE A 81 -13.38 3.68 5.54
C PHE A 81 -13.66 5.19 5.50
N ASN A 82 -13.75 5.84 6.68
CA ASN A 82 -13.94 7.28 6.78
C ASN A 82 -12.80 8.07 6.12
N THR A 83 -11.55 7.66 6.33
CA THR A 83 -10.38 8.27 5.69
C THR A 83 -10.42 8.10 4.18
N ILE A 84 -10.71 6.89 3.69
CA ILE A 84 -10.81 6.62 2.25
C ILE A 84 -11.93 7.46 1.63
N SER A 85 -13.10 7.53 2.28
CA SER A 85 -14.27 8.28 1.80
C SER A 85 -13.98 9.78 1.68
N LYS A 86 -13.34 10.39 2.69
CA LYS A 86 -12.90 11.80 2.64
C LYS A 86 -11.92 12.05 1.49
N ILE A 87 -10.94 11.17 1.31
CA ILE A 87 -9.95 11.29 0.25
C ILE A 87 -10.57 11.09 -1.14
N ALA A 88 -11.46 10.12 -1.30
CA ALA A 88 -12.18 9.88 -2.55
C ALA A 88 -13.00 11.11 -2.95
N THR A 89 -13.75 11.68 -2.00
CA THR A 89 -14.50 12.93 -2.18
C THR A 89 -13.57 14.08 -2.57
N ALA A 90 -12.42 14.23 -1.90
CA ALA A 90 -11.44 15.26 -2.23
C ALA A 90 -10.79 15.07 -3.61
N LEU A 91 -10.74 13.85 -4.13
CA LEU A 91 -10.22 13.54 -5.46
C LEU A 91 -11.30 13.54 -6.55
N ASP A 92 -12.55 13.87 -6.19
CA ASP A 92 -13.72 13.75 -7.07
C ASP A 92 -13.85 12.32 -7.66
N LYS A 93 -13.57 11.31 -6.82
CA LYS A 93 -13.61 9.88 -7.14
C LYS A 93 -14.68 9.15 -6.32
N LYS A 94 -15.09 7.99 -6.81
CA LYS A 94 -15.98 7.06 -6.12
C LYS A 94 -15.20 5.81 -5.69
N ILE A 95 -15.60 5.22 -4.57
CA ILE A 95 -15.11 3.92 -4.12
C ILE A 95 -15.94 2.85 -4.84
N GLU A 96 -15.27 1.88 -5.44
CA GLU A 96 -15.88 0.77 -6.15
C GLU A 96 -15.20 -0.53 -5.73
N LEU A 97 -15.97 -1.61 -5.63
CA LEU A 97 -15.44 -2.95 -5.47
C LEU A 97 -15.25 -3.54 -6.87
N VAL A 98 -14.01 -3.92 -7.19
CA VAL A 98 -13.62 -4.53 -8.47
C VAL A 98 -13.27 -6.01 -8.30
#